data_AF-A2X9V6-F1
#
_entry.id   AF-A2X9V6-F1
#
_cell.length_a   1.000
_cell.length_b   1.000
_cell.length_c   1.000
_cell.angle_alpha   90.00
_cell.angle_beta   90.00
_cell.angle_gamma   90.00
#
_symmetry.space_group_name_H-M   'P 1'
#
loop_
_entity.id
_entity.type
_entity.pdbx_description
1 polymer ?
#
loop_
_entity_poly.entity_id
_entity_poly.type
_entity_poly.pdbx_seq_one_letter_code
_entity_poly.pdbx_strand_id
1 'polypeptide(L)'
;MAIAISQEAFDAMVRENMEDLGMDADEALADAVDALTLQGADLSGIIKRVPGEAAAAEVSPVMRVLDEVKASSASDSDSGGRSEEDAERLASLLDELRELCSGDGLENAAVAARNGGVEALVALCASAGVKQERLLASGLKALSSLLCDVGSTEKFRQSEGPQVVMGILKGGSESSDILEGGFRVVASASAGNEVVKECFMVLKVDELIFQVMGEKSNSNVQSLYDAIRVLLTPDDNRVVASQVYGYSRRFAETGIAAVLVNALREKVAPSSLPSACAALKAIAVNDEICRSISENGGIDVLLRCIDEASEQKNKVIAKSCCSLLSKLAGSDANKTTIIERGGFDKFLKLTSRFSEDPPIIQEVMSMVTILTLRSPENAARAMGAGYGTLAIQAMQKFPSSAQTQKQACLMIRNLVVRNPENRTILLNDGVEKLIRKTKMMHGSCKDAATSALRDLGVDNYNA
;
A
#
# COMPACT_ATOMS: atom_id res chain seq x y z
N MET A 1 -2.27 1.69 26.91
CA MET A 1 -0.90 2.08 26.53
C MET A 1 0.02 1.04 27.11
N ALA A 2 0.86 0.40 26.30
CA ALA A 2 1.87 -0.52 26.81
C ALA A 2 2.95 0.25 27.60
N ILE A 3 3.54 -0.39 28.60
CA ILE A 3 4.61 0.21 29.42
C ILE A 3 5.93 0.14 28.63
N ALA A 4 6.60 1.26 28.41
CA ALA A 4 7.92 1.28 27.79
C ALA A 4 9.00 0.92 28.83
N ILE A 5 9.86 -0.05 28.52
CA ILE A 5 10.97 -0.51 29.39
C ILE A 5 12.32 -0.38 28.68
N SER A 6 13.38 0.18 29.28
CA SER A 6 14.70 0.27 28.60
C SER A 6 15.43 -1.09 28.55
N GLN A 7 16.45 -1.22 27.68
CA GLN A 7 17.29 -2.42 27.68
C GLN A 7 18.02 -2.58 29.02
N GLU A 8 18.50 -1.49 29.64
CA GLU A 8 19.15 -1.60 30.95
C GLU A 8 18.19 -2.07 32.04
N ALA A 9 16.92 -1.63 31.99
CA ALA A 9 15.91 -2.05 32.94
C ALA A 9 15.53 -3.53 32.74
N PHE A 10 15.45 -4.00 31.49
CA PHE A 10 15.27 -5.42 31.18
C PHE A 10 16.46 -6.25 31.68
N ASP A 11 17.69 -5.84 31.35
CA ASP A 11 18.90 -6.54 31.76
C ASP A 11 19.08 -6.52 33.29
N ALA A 12 18.68 -5.45 33.96
CA ALA A 12 18.67 -5.37 35.42
C ALA A 12 17.68 -6.37 36.02
N MET A 13 16.48 -6.48 35.47
CA MET A 13 15.47 -7.44 35.94
C MET A 13 15.92 -8.89 35.75
N VAL A 14 16.52 -9.23 34.61
CA VAL A 14 17.09 -10.58 34.39
C VAL A 14 18.20 -10.86 35.41
N ARG A 15 19.07 -9.87 35.69
CA ARG A 15 20.15 -10.01 36.67
C ARG A 15 19.61 -10.17 38.09
N GLU A 16 18.62 -9.38 38.49
CA GLU A 16 17.94 -9.49 39.78
C GLU A 16 17.26 -10.87 39.92
N ASN A 17 16.62 -11.38 38.87
CA ASN A 17 16.06 -12.74 38.87
C ASN A 17 17.13 -13.82 39.10
N MET A 18 18.32 -13.66 38.53
CA MET A 18 19.44 -14.58 38.76
C MET A 18 20.04 -14.45 40.18
N GLU A 19 20.31 -13.22 40.62
CA GLU A 19 21.02 -12.93 41.86
C GLU A 19 20.14 -13.07 43.11
N ASP A 20 18.91 -12.54 43.07
CA ASP A 20 18.03 -12.46 44.23
C ASP A 20 17.09 -13.68 44.35
N LEU A 21 16.64 -14.22 43.22
CA LEU A 21 15.74 -15.39 43.19
C LEU A 21 16.49 -16.71 42.96
N GLY A 22 17.78 -16.67 42.62
CA GLY A 22 18.61 -17.84 42.40
C GLY A 22 18.20 -18.69 41.20
N MET A 23 17.50 -18.08 40.23
CA MET A 23 17.06 -18.73 38.99
C MET A 23 18.26 -19.03 38.09
N ASP A 24 18.17 -20.11 37.32
CA ASP A 24 19.13 -20.35 36.23
C ASP A 24 18.97 -19.29 35.13
N ALA A 25 20.01 -19.08 34.32
CA ALA A 25 20.08 -17.98 33.35
C ALA A 25 18.90 -17.99 32.34
N ASP A 26 18.57 -19.17 31.79
CA ASP A 26 17.45 -19.33 30.87
C ASP A 26 16.09 -19.13 31.57
N GLU A 27 15.98 -19.56 32.83
CA GLU A 27 14.78 -19.40 33.65
C GLU A 27 14.56 -17.93 34.01
N ALA A 28 15.60 -17.22 34.43
CA ALA A 28 15.56 -15.81 34.77
C ALA A 28 15.14 -14.94 33.57
N LEU A 29 15.65 -15.27 32.37
CA LEU A 29 15.28 -14.60 31.14
C LEU A 29 13.82 -14.86 30.75
N ALA A 30 13.38 -16.11 30.82
CA ALA A 30 12.00 -16.48 30.53
C ALA A 30 11.03 -15.81 31.51
N ASP A 31 11.35 -15.81 32.81
CA ASP A 31 10.55 -15.17 33.85
C ASP A 31 10.45 -13.65 33.64
N ALA A 32 11.56 -12.97 33.33
CA ALA A 32 11.55 -11.53 33.06
C ALA A 32 10.66 -11.19 31.85
N VAL A 33 10.74 -11.98 30.77
CA VAL A 33 9.88 -11.81 29.58
C VAL A 33 8.41 -12.02 29.95
N ASP A 34 8.08 -13.08 30.68
CA ASP A 34 6.71 -13.41 31.06
C ASP A 34 6.13 -12.35 32.01
N ALA A 35 6.88 -11.95 33.04
CA ALA A 35 6.47 -10.95 34.01
C ALA A 35 6.20 -9.59 33.34
N LEU A 36 7.10 -9.13 32.47
CA LEU A 36 6.94 -7.86 31.75
C LEU A 36 5.80 -7.92 30.75
N THR A 37 5.62 -9.05 30.08
CA THR A 37 4.48 -9.27 29.19
C THR A 37 3.16 -9.23 29.97
N LEU A 38 3.11 -9.85 31.16
CA LEU A 38 1.93 -9.85 32.03
C LEU A 38 1.59 -8.45 32.56
N GLN A 39 2.61 -7.62 32.79
CA GLN A 39 2.47 -6.21 33.15
C GLN A 39 2.07 -5.31 31.97
N GLY A 40 2.03 -5.86 30.75
CA GLY A 40 1.70 -5.13 29.53
C GLY A 40 2.83 -4.23 29.04
N ALA A 41 4.09 -4.58 29.32
CA ALA A 41 5.24 -3.89 28.77
C ALA A 41 5.43 -4.20 27.28
N ASP A 42 5.88 -3.20 26.52
CA ASP A 42 6.27 -3.39 25.12
C ASP A 42 7.72 -3.86 25.03
N LEU A 43 7.88 -5.16 24.75
CA LEU A 43 9.19 -5.80 24.56
C LEU A 43 9.69 -5.72 23.11
N SER A 44 8.98 -5.02 22.22
CA SER A 44 9.46 -4.80 20.85
C SER A 44 10.81 -4.08 20.86
N GLY A 45 11.76 -4.64 20.12
CA GLY A 45 13.13 -4.12 20.05
C GLY A 45 14.01 -4.35 21.29
N ILE A 46 13.53 -5.08 22.30
CA ILE A 46 14.37 -5.55 23.42
C ILE A 46 15.16 -6.79 22.99
N ILE A 47 16.46 -6.79 23.26
CA ILE A 47 17.33 -7.94 23.06
C ILE A 47 17.08 -8.91 24.21
N LYS A 48 16.35 -9.99 23.93
CA LYS A 48 15.99 -11.03 24.90
C LYS A 48 17.15 -12.01 25.07
N ARG A 49 18.13 -11.65 25.91
CA ARG A 49 19.30 -12.48 26.21
C ARG A 49 19.73 -12.33 27.67
N VAL A 50 20.56 -13.25 28.13
CA VAL A 50 21.17 -13.20 29.46
C VAL A 50 22.27 -12.10 29.49
N PRO A 51 22.23 -11.15 30.44
CA PRO A 51 23.26 -10.14 30.60
C PRO A 51 24.60 -10.73 31.07
N GLY A 52 25.71 -10.41 30.39
CA GLY A 52 27.07 -10.74 30.87
C GLY A 52 27.75 -11.95 30.21
N GLU A 53 27.03 -12.78 29.46
CA GLU A 53 27.64 -13.75 28.54
C GLU A 53 28.13 -13.01 27.29
N ALA A 54 29.41 -12.65 27.29
CA ALA A 54 30.07 -12.00 26.16
C ALA A 54 31.11 -12.94 25.57
N ALA A 55 30.67 -13.90 24.74
CA ALA A 55 31.50 -14.35 23.64
C ALA A 55 31.21 -13.42 22.45
N ALA A 56 32.25 -12.88 21.81
CA ALA A 56 32.12 -11.99 20.64
C ALA A 56 31.33 -12.60 19.44
N ALA A 57 30.99 -13.89 19.53
CA ALA A 57 30.15 -14.63 18.57
C ALA A 57 28.63 -14.51 18.83
N GLU A 58 28.18 -13.94 19.96
CA GLU A 58 26.76 -13.83 20.36
C GLU A 58 26.22 -12.39 20.40
N VAL A 59 26.98 -11.41 19.88
CA VAL A 59 26.42 -10.08 19.62
C VAL A 59 25.40 -10.23 18.51
N SER A 60 24.14 -9.87 18.78
CA SER A 60 23.07 -9.88 17.76
C SER A 60 23.62 -9.27 16.46
N PRO A 61 23.55 -9.99 15.32
CA PRO A 61 24.17 -9.55 14.08
C PRO A 61 23.81 -8.11 13.69
N VAL A 62 22.58 -7.68 13.99
CA VAL A 62 22.09 -6.33 13.75
C VAL A 62 22.81 -5.27 14.60
N MET A 63 23.11 -5.58 15.87
CA MET A 63 23.81 -4.66 16.77
C MET A 63 25.28 -4.51 16.39
N ARG A 64 25.93 -5.61 16.00
CA ARG A 64 27.30 -5.57 15.48
C ARG A 64 27.40 -4.62 14.28
N VAL A 65 26.56 -4.81 13.27
CA VAL A 65 26.55 -3.97 12.07
C VAL A 65 26.21 -2.51 12.42
N LEU A 66 25.23 -2.30 13.30
CA LEU A 66 24.84 -0.96 13.73
C LEU A 66 25.97 -0.21 14.45
N ASP A 67 26.70 -0.88 15.34
CA ASP A 67 27.81 -0.27 16.07
C ASP A 67 28.98 0.06 15.13
N GLU A 68 29.28 -0.79 14.14
CA GLU A 68 30.25 -0.50 13.09
C GLU A 68 29.86 0.73 12.25
N VAL A 69 28.57 0.87 11.89
CA VAL A 69 28.04 2.04 11.16
C VAL A 69 28.16 3.31 11.99
N LYS A 70 27.81 3.26 13.28
CA LYS A 70 27.92 4.41 14.20
C LYS A 70 29.36 4.86 14.41
N ALA A 71 30.27 3.91 14.63
CA ALA A 71 31.68 4.20 14.84
C ALA A 71 32.29 4.91 13.61
N SER A 72 31.97 4.40 12.42
CA SER A 72 32.46 4.97 11.15
C SER A 72 31.88 6.36 10.87
N SER A 73 30.64 6.62 11.30
CA SER A 73 30.01 7.94 11.13
C SER A 73 30.59 9.00 12.06
N ALA A 74 31.12 8.60 13.23
CA ALA A 74 31.75 9.51 14.19
C ALA A 74 33.15 9.97 13.74
N SER A 75 33.92 9.10 13.09
CA SER A 75 35.30 9.39 12.64
C SER A 75 35.39 10.39 11.48
N ASP A 76 34.31 10.58 10.71
CA ASP A 76 34.27 11.52 9.58
C ASP A 76 34.19 12.99 10.00
N SER A 77 33.92 13.27 11.28
CA SER A 77 33.85 14.65 11.79
C SER A 77 35.21 15.33 11.93
N ASP A 78 36.32 14.57 11.92
CA ASP A 78 37.66 15.05 12.26
C ASP A 78 38.70 14.97 11.12
N SER A 79 38.37 14.40 9.95
CA SER A 79 39.33 14.27 8.84
C SER A 79 38.72 14.51 7.46
N GLY A 80 39.53 15.06 6.55
CA GLY A 80 39.07 15.59 5.26
C GLY A 80 38.49 14.53 4.33
N GLY A 81 37.16 14.45 4.30
CA GLY A 81 36.37 13.73 3.28
C GLY A 81 36.49 12.21 3.34
N ARG A 82 35.34 11.52 3.31
CA ARG A 82 35.28 10.06 3.24
C ARG A 82 35.93 9.55 1.95
N SER A 83 36.83 8.57 2.06
CA SER A 83 37.45 7.93 0.88
C SER A 83 36.43 7.07 0.12
N GLU A 84 36.68 6.79 -1.16
CA GLU A 84 35.81 5.91 -1.96
C GLU A 84 35.78 4.47 -1.39
N GLU A 85 36.91 3.98 -0.87
CA GLU A 85 37.00 2.64 -0.26
C GLU A 85 36.18 2.56 1.03
N ASP A 86 36.22 3.59 1.87
CA ASP A 86 35.42 3.66 3.09
C ASP A 86 33.92 3.76 2.78
N ALA A 87 33.56 4.52 1.74
CA ALA A 87 32.18 4.64 1.28
C ALA A 87 31.62 3.30 0.76
N GLU A 88 32.40 2.52 0.01
CA GLU A 88 31.97 1.20 -0.47
C GLU A 88 31.86 0.17 0.67
N ARG A 89 32.79 0.22 1.62
CA ARG A 89 32.72 -0.62 2.83
C ARG A 89 31.47 -0.32 3.63
N LEU A 90 31.15 0.97 3.83
CA LEU A 90 29.93 1.38 4.52
C LEU A 90 28.67 1.00 3.74
N ALA A 91 28.66 1.16 2.41
CA ALA A 91 27.55 0.72 1.57
C ALA A 91 27.27 -0.78 1.74
N SER A 92 28.33 -1.60 1.81
CA SER A 92 28.22 -3.04 2.05
C SER A 92 27.65 -3.38 3.43
N LEU A 93 28.07 -2.67 4.49
CA LEU A 93 27.51 -2.83 5.83
C LEU A 93 26.03 -2.43 5.88
N LEU A 94 25.64 -1.38 5.16
CA LEU A 94 24.24 -0.93 5.09
C LEU A 94 23.35 -1.92 4.33
N ASP A 95 23.88 -2.56 3.29
CA ASP A 95 23.18 -3.64 2.61
C ASP A 95 23.00 -4.84 3.54
N GLU A 96 24.03 -5.22 4.32
CA GLU A 96 23.90 -6.26 5.36
C GLU A 96 22.83 -5.89 6.39
N LEU A 97 22.86 -4.66 6.92
CA LEU A 97 21.86 -4.17 7.89
C LEU A 97 20.44 -4.27 7.32
N ARG A 98 20.26 -3.84 6.07
CA ARG A 98 18.97 -3.90 5.37
C ARG A 98 18.46 -5.33 5.27
N GLU A 99 19.30 -6.28 4.85
CA GLU A 99 18.90 -7.68 4.71
C GLU A 99 18.53 -8.29 6.06
N LEU A 100 19.26 -7.95 7.14
CA LEU A 100 18.93 -8.38 8.51
C LEU A 100 17.60 -7.81 9.02
N CYS A 101 17.19 -6.63 8.55
CA CYS A 101 15.99 -5.92 8.97
C CYS A 101 14.79 -6.08 8.00
N SER A 102 14.93 -6.88 6.94
CA SER A 102 13.89 -7.09 5.93
C SER A 102 13.20 -8.45 6.11
N GLY A 103 11.97 -8.58 5.58
CA GLY A 103 11.24 -9.85 5.58
C GLY A 103 10.90 -10.33 7.00
N ASP A 104 11.38 -11.52 7.38
CA ASP A 104 11.16 -12.11 8.71
C ASP A 104 11.96 -11.37 9.81
N GLY A 105 12.86 -10.45 9.45
CA GLY A 105 13.69 -9.66 10.36
C GLY A 105 13.01 -8.42 10.97
N LEU A 106 11.69 -8.34 11.04
CA LEU A 106 10.98 -7.19 11.61
C LEU A 106 11.35 -6.91 13.08
N GLU A 107 11.64 -7.95 13.85
CA GLU A 107 12.15 -7.79 15.22
C GLU A 107 13.53 -7.11 15.23
N ASN A 108 14.41 -7.44 14.28
CA ASN A 108 15.72 -6.79 14.15
C ASN A 108 15.59 -5.31 13.76
N ALA A 109 14.63 -4.96 12.90
CA ALA A 109 14.35 -3.57 12.57
C ALA A 109 13.94 -2.76 13.81
N ALA A 110 13.06 -3.32 14.66
CA ALA A 110 12.67 -2.72 15.92
C ALA A 110 13.87 -2.59 16.89
N VAL A 111 14.73 -3.61 16.98
CA VAL A 111 15.97 -3.56 17.78
C VAL A 111 16.88 -2.44 17.29
N ALA A 112 17.14 -2.37 15.98
CA ALA A 112 18.02 -1.35 15.39
C ALA A 112 17.46 0.07 15.61
N ALA A 113 16.16 0.27 15.35
CA ALA A 113 15.50 1.55 15.56
C ALA A 113 15.52 1.99 17.03
N ARG A 114 15.27 1.05 17.95
CA ARG A 114 15.32 1.30 19.39
C ARG A 114 16.71 1.75 19.84
N ASN A 115 17.75 1.11 19.31
CA ASN A 115 19.15 1.37 19.62
C ASN A 115 19.78 2.50 18.79
N GLY A 116 18.99 3.47 18.30
CA GLY A 116 19.52 4.69 17.66
C GLY A 116 19.91 4.53 16.18
N GLY A 117 19.48 3.45 15.52
CA GLY A 117 19.81 3.19 14.12
C GLY A 117 19.18 4.16 13.14
N VAL A 118 17.96 4.64 13.41
CA VAL A 118 17.30 5.63 12.54
C VAL A 118 18.09 6.93 12.54
N GLU A 119 18.44 7.42 13.73
CA GLU A 119 19.18 8.65 13.98
C GLU A 119 20.58 8.58 13.33
N ALA A 120 21.29 7.45 13.50
CA ALA A 120 22.60 7.22 12.89
C ALA A 120 22.54 7.22 11.35
N LEU A 121 21.55 6.55 10.75
CA LEU A 121 21.39 6.50 9.30
C LEU A 121 20.99 7.85 8.71
N VAL A 122 20.18 8.65 9.40
CA VAL A 122 19.85 10.02 8.97
C VAL A 122 21.11 10.88 8.97
N ALA A 123 21.93 10.83 10.03
CA ALA A 123 23.20 11.56 10.10
C ALA A 123 24.20 11.11 9.02
N LEU A 124 24.28 9.80 8.75
CA LEU A 124 25.12 9.25 7.69
C LEU A 124 24.69 9.75 6.30
N CYS A 125 23.39 9.74 6.02
CA CYS A 125 22.85 10.26 4.75
C CYS A 125 23.04 11.77 4.62
N ALA A 126 22.93 12.53 5.72
CA ALA A 126 23.13 13.97 5.72
C ALA A 126 24.58 14.38 5.45
N SER A 127 25.54 13.59 5.95
CA SER A 127 26.99 13.83 5.75
C SER A 127 27.50 13.30 4.40
N ALA A 128 26.83 12.33 3.79
CA ALA A 128 27.17 11.82 2.47
C ALA A 128 26.78 12.84 1.39
N GLY A 129 27.76 13.28 0.58
CA GLY A 129 27.49 14.12 -0.58
C GLY A 129 26.79 13.33 -1.69
N VAL A 130 25.98 14.00 -2.53
CA VAL A 130 25.24 13.38 -3.65
C VAL A 130 26.13 12.56 -4.59
N LYS A 131 27.42 12.92 -4.70
CA LYS A 131 28.42 12.18 -5.49
C LYS A 131 28.68 10.75 -4.98
N GLN A 132 28.40 10.45 -3.71
CA GLN A 132 28.53 9.11 -3.13
C GLN A 132 27.22 8.32 -3.35
N GLU A 133 26.83 8.14 -4.61
CA GLU A 133 25.51 7.61 -4.98
C GLU A 133 25.25 6.23 -4.38
N ARG A 134 26.23 5.34 -4.46
CA ARG A 134 26.17 3.96 -3.94
C ARG A 134 25.91 3.93 -2.44
N LEU A 135 26.61 4.76 -1.68
CA LEU A 135 26.45 4.87 -0.23
C LEU A 135 25.07 5.44 0.13
N LEU A 136 24.65 6.51 -0.53
CA LEU A 136 23.34 7.12 -0.31
C LEU A 136 22.20 6.14 -0.64
N ALA A 137 22.30 5.43 -1.75
CA ALA A 137 21.31 4.43 -2.14
C ALA A 137 21.17 3.34 -1.08
N SER A 138 22.28 2.79 -0.56
CA SER A 138 22.24 1.79 0.52
C SER A 138 21.75 2.37 1.83
N GLY A 139 22.18 3.59 2.19
CA GLY A 139 21.77 4.27 3.40
C GLY A 139 20.26 4.52 3.43
N LEU A 140 19.70 5.02 2.32
CA LEU A 140 18.26 5.23 2.17
C LEU A 140 17.48 3.91 2.19
N LYS A 141 17.97 2.86 1.51
CA LYS A 141 17.33 1.54 1.50
C LYS A 141 17.35 0.91 2.91
N ALA A 142 18.47 0.98 3.63
CA ALA A 142 18.57 0.54 5.02
C ALA A 142 17.65 1.35 5.94
N LEU A 143 17.67 2.69 5.85
CA LEU A 143 16.80 3.57 6.62
C LEU A 143 15.33 3.23 6.41
N SER A 144 14.91 2.96 5.18
CA SER A 144 13.53 2.58 4.88
C SER A 144 13.08 1.26 5.54
N SER A 145 14.02 0.35 5.82
CA SER A 145 13.74 -0.93 6.52
C SER A 145 13.61 -0.77 8.04
N LEU A 146 14.19 0.29 8.61
CA LEU A 146 14.07 0.61 10.04
C LEU A 146 12.80 1.42 10.36
N LEU A 147 12.09 1.92 9.35
CA LEU A 147 10.88 2.74 9.48
C LEU A 147 9.62 1.87 9.39
N CYS A 148 9.45 0.99 10.37
CA CYS A 148 8.38 -0.01 10.39
C CYS A 148 7.16 0.39 11.24
N ASP A 149 7.28 1.40 12.09
CA ASP A 149 6.25 1.75 13.07
C ASP A 149 6.25 3.24 13.42
N VAL A 150 5.25 3.65 14.20
CA VAL A 150 5.10 5.05 14.62
C VAL A 150 6.31 5.55 15.43
N GLY A 151 6.89 4.74 16.31
CA GLY A 151 8.04 5.14 17.13
C GLY A 151 9.29 5.39 16.29
N SER A 152 9.60 4.50 15.35
CA SER A 152 10.72 4.67 14.42
C SER A 152 10.53 5.88 13.48
N THR A 153 9.31 6.12 12.99
CA THR A 153 9.02 7.30 12.15
C THR A 153 9.06 8.62 12.93
N GLU A 154 8.72 8.63 14.22
CA GLU A 154 8.90 9.80 15.08
C GLU A 154 10.37 10.12 15.34
N LYS A 155 11.22 9.11 15.56
CA LYS A 155 12.68 9.30 15.66
C LYS A 155 13.27 9.89 14.38
N PHE A 156 12.82 9.40 13.22
CA PHE A 156 13.19 9.93 11.92
C PHE A 156 12.80 11.41 11.78
N ARG A 157 11.57 11.77 12.18
CA ARG A 157 11.10 13.15 12.18
C ARG A 157 11.95 14.05 13.08
N GLN A 158 12.23 13.59 14.31
CA GLN A 158 13.01 14.34 15.31
C GLN A 158 14.47 14.55 14.88
N SER A 159 15.00 13.67 14.02
CA SER A 159 16.36 13.76 13.48
C SER A 159 16.47 14.60 12.20
N GLU A 160 15.45 15.41 11.87
CA GLU A 160 15.36 16.16 10.60
C GLU A 160 15.38 15.27 9.34
N GLY A 161 14.98 14.00 9.49
CA GLY A 161 14.94 13.02 8.41
C GLY A 161 14.20 13.50 7.15
N PRO A 162 12.99 14.10 7.25
CA PRO A 162 12.29 14.62 6.07
C PRO A 162 13.11 15.64 5.28
N GLN A 163 13.80 16.57 5.96
CA GLN A 163 14.62 17.61 5.36
C GLN A 163 15.83 17.01 4.66
N VAL A 164 16.53 16.07 5.31
CA VAL A 164 17.69 15.37 4.75
C VAL A 164 17.30 14.60 3.49
N VAL A 165 16.24 13.78 3.55
CA VAL A 165 15.77 12.98 2.40
C VAL A 165 15.32 13.88 1.25
N MET A 166 14.60 14.96 1.52
CA MET A 166 14.19 15.92 0.49
C MET A 166 15.37 16.67 -0.13
N GLY A 167 16.41 16.97 0.64
CA GLY A 167 17.66 17.54 0.14
C GLY A 167 18.39 16.61 -0.81
N ILE A 168 18.52 15.33 -0.43
CA ILE A 168 19.15 14.29 -1.24
C ILE A 168 18.37 14.06 -2.54
N LEU A 169 17.04 13.93 -2.48
CA LEU A 169 16.20 13.74 -3.66
C LEU A 169 16.28 14.92 -4.65
N LYS A 170 16.36 16.16 -4.15
CA LYS A 170 16.53 17.36 -4.98
C LYS A 170 17.92 17.44 -5.62
N GLY A 171 18.96 16.98 -4.92
CA GLY A 171 20.33 16.98 -5.43
C GLY A 171 20.66 15.82 -6.35
N GLY A 172 20.05 14.65 -6.14
CA GLY A 172 20.33 13.39 -6.84
C GLY A 172 19.29 13.02 -7.90
N SER A 173 18.68 13.99 -8.59
CA SER A 173 17.59 13.75 -9.56
C SER A 173 18.00 12.93 -10.79
N GLU A 174 19.29 12.83 -11.08
CA GLU A 174 19.83 12.04 -12.20
C GLU A 174 20.04 10.55 -11.84
N SER A 175 20.11 10.21 -10.54
CA SER A 175 20.42 8.85 -10.09
C SER A 175 19.15 8.09 -9.72
N SER A 176 18.78 7.11 -10.56
CA SER A 176 17.62 6.25 -10.32
C SER A 176 17.69 5.52 -8.98
N ASP A 177 18.88 5.14 -8.53
CA ASP A 177 19.08 4.42 -7.26
C ASP A 177 18.83 5.31 -6.04
N ILE A 178 19.27 6.57 -6.09
CA ILE A 178 18.96 7.57 -5.05
C ILE A 178 17.47 7.85 -5.02
N LEU A 179 16.84 8.05 -6.18
CA LEU A 179 15.40 8.28 -6.27
C LEU A 179 14.60 7.09 -5.73
N GLU A 180 14.99 5.87 -6.11
CA GLU A 180 14.35 4.64 -5.65
C GLU A 180 14.46 4.49 -4.12
N GLY A 181 15.66 4.71 -3.55
CA GLY A 181 15.87 4.68 -2.10
C GLY A 181 15.13 5.79 -1.36
N GLY A 182 15.20 7.03 -1.87
CA GLY A 182 14.65 8.21 -1.20
C GLY A 182 13.12 8.20 -1.18
N PHE A 183 12.45 7.89 -2.29
CA PHE A 183 10.99 7.74 -2.28
C PHE A 183 10.52 6.52 -1.49
N ARG A 184 11.35 5.47 -1.36
CA ARG A 184 11.06 4.37 -0.43
C ARG A 184 11.08 4.84 1.02
N VAL A 185 12.03 5.69 1.41
CA VAL A 185 12.02 6.34 2.74
C VAL A 185 10.80 7.22 2.91
N VAL A 186 10.42 8.03 1.91
CA VAL A 186 9.19 8.84 1.96
C VAL A 186 7.96 7.97 2.21
N ALA A 187 7.85 6.83 1.50
CA ALA A 187 6.75 5.89 1.68
C ALA A 187 6.76 5.26 3.09
N SER A 188 7.88 4.66 3.51
CA SER A 188 7.97 4.00 4.82
C SER A 188 7.75 4.98 5.98
N ALA A 189 8.36 6.18 5.92
CA ALA A 189 8.25 7.18 6.96
C ALA A 189 6.83 7.76 7.10
N SER A 190 6.08 7.80 5.99
CA SER A 190 4.72 8.35 5.95
C SER A 190 3.63 7.35 6.36
N ALA A 191 3.91 6.05 6.30
CA ALA A 191 2.92 5.00 6.57
C ALA A 191 2.39 5.11 8.01
N GLY A 192 1.08 5.30 8.17
CA GLY A 192 0.44 5.42 9.47
C GLY A 192 0.85 6.65 10.29
N ASN A 193 1.53 7.65 9.70
CA ASN A 193 1.98 8.85 10.41
C ASN A 193 1.63 10.15 9.64
N GLU A 194 0.52 10.78 9.99
CA GLU A 194 0.06 12.02 9.33
C GLU A 194 0.98 13.22 9.59
N VAL A 195 1.70 13.23 10.71
CA VAL A 195 2.65 14.31 11.04
C VAL A 195 3.84 14.29 10.09
N VAL A 196 4.36 13.10 9.78
CA VAL A 196 5.45 12.95 8.80
C VAL A 196 4.97 13.26 7.38
N LYS A 197 3.75 12.87 7.02
CA LYS A 197 3.15 13.29 5.73
C LYS A 197 3.11 14.80 5.62
N GLU A 198 2.66 15.49 6.66
CA GLU A 198 2.64 16.96 6.70
C GLU A 198 4.04 17.55 6.49
N CYS A 199 5.08 17.01 7.15
CA CYS A 199 6.46 17.45 6.93
C CYS A 199 6.87 17.37 5.45
N PHE A 200 6.61 16.24 4.76
CA PHE A 200 6.93 16.12 3.34
C PHE A 200 6.09 17.04 2.46
N MET A 201 4.81 17.24 2.77
CA MET A 201 3.93 18.16 2.03
C MET A 201 4.31 19.63 2.20
N VAL A 202 4.85 20.03 3.34
CA VAL A 202 5.44 21.35 3.60
C VAL A 202 6.74 21.52 2.80
N LEU A 203 7.54 20.45 2.68
CA LEU A 203 8.78 20.44 1.90
C LEU A 203 8.56 20.33 0.37
N LYS A 204 7.30 20.35 -0.08
CA LYS A 204 6.85 20.31 -1.48
C LYS A 204 7.24 19.00 -2.20
N VAL A 205 7.01 17.86 -1.53
CA VAL A 205 7.22 16.53 -2.14
C VAL A 205 6.34 16.32 -3.39
N ASP A 206 5.15 16.91 -3.43
CA ASP A 206 4.23 16.91 -4.57
C ASP A 206 4.83 17.56 -5.82
N GLU A 207 5.48 18.71 -5.68
CA GLU A 207 6.19 19.40 -6.78
C GLU A 207 7.42 18.61 -7.23
N LEU A 208 8.18 18.05 -6.29
CA LEU A 208 9.37 17.26 -6.59
C LEU A 208 9.03 15.97 -7.36
N ILE A 209 8.00 15.24 -6.92
CA ILE A 209 7.53 14.04 -7.60
C ILE A 209 7.09 14.39 -9.03
N PHE A 210 6.35 15.49 -9.22
CA PHE A 210 5.95 15.95 -10.55
C PHE A 210 7.16 16.22 -11.45
N GLN A 211 8.18 16.91 -10.93
CA GLN A 211 9.42 17.18 -11.68
C GLN A 211 10.14 15.89 -12.07
N VAL A 212 10.38 14.99 -11.11
CA VAL A 212 11.08 13.72 -11.36
C VAL A 212 10.34 12.87 -12.38
N MET A 213 9.01 12.78 -12.30
CA MET A 213 8.21 12.03 -13.28
C MET A 213 8.18 12.67 -14.67
N GLY A 214 8.38 13.99 -14.77
CA GLY A 214 8.48 14.70 -16.04
C GLY A 214 9.75 14.36 -16.83
N GLU A 215 10.78 13.87 -16.14
CA GLU A 215 12.06 13.48 -16.72
C GLU A 215 12.02 12.02 -17.21
N LYS A 216 12.17 11.81 -18.52
CA LYS A 216 12.06 10.48 -19.15
C LYS A 216 13.05 9.44 -18.62
N SER A 217 14.21 9.87 -18.10
CA SER A 217 15.20 8.99 -17.47
C SER A 217 14.69 8.29 -16.21
N ASN A 218 13.64 8.83 -15.58
CA ASN A 218 13.16 8.40 -14.26
C ASN A 218 11.83 7.63 -14.32
N SER A 219 11.39 7.21 -15.51
CA SER A 219 10.11 6.52 -15.72
C SER A 219 9.97 5.18 -14.98
N ASN A 220 11.08 4.62 -14.50
CA ASN A 220 11.17 3.30 -13.85
C ASN A 220 11.31 3.35 -12.33
N VAL A 221 11.27 4.53 -11.70
CA VAL A 221 11.36 4.64 -10.23
C VAL A 221 10.03 4.16 -9.63
N GLN A 222 10.00 2.92 -9.15
CA GLN A 222 8.77 2.29 -8.68
C GLN A 222 8.34 2.85 -7.32
N SER A 223 9.30 3.11 -6.43
CA SER A 223 9.01 3.61 -5.08
C SER A 223 8.31 4.97 -5.09
N LEU A 224 8.42 5.74 -6.18
CA LEU A 224 7.68 6.99 -6.38
C LEU A 224 6.17 6.76 -6.37
N TYR A 225 5.67 5.72 -7.05
CA TYR A 225 4.25 5.40 -7.05
C TYR A 225 3.76 5.01 -5.65
N ASP A 226 4.58 4.27 -4.90
CA ASP A 226 4.28 3.91 -3.52
C ASP A 226 4.32 5.11 -2.58
N ALA A 227 5.24 6.05 -2.77
CA ALA A 227 5.27 7.31 -2.03
C ALA A 227 3.99 8.12 -2.25
N ILE A 228 3.54 8.30 -3.50
CA ILE A 228 2.26 8.97 -3.81
C ILE A 228 1.11 8.24 -3.11
N ARG A 229 1.03 6.92 -3.25
CA ARG A 229 -0.05 6.13 -2.65
C ARG A 229 -0.10 6.29 -1.14
N VAL A 230 1.02 6.20 -0.44
CA VAL A 230 1.07 6.26 1.02
C VAL A 230 0.82 7.68 1.55
N LEU A 231 1.43 8.70 0.93
CA LEU A 231 1.15 10.10 1.25
C LEU A 231 -0.33 10.46 1.10
N LEU A 232 -1.04 9.76 0.20
CA LEU A 232 -2.45 9.98 -0.12
C LEU A 232 -3.40 8.90 0.44
N THR A 233 -2.96 8.12 1.43
CA THR A 233 -3.82 7.16 2.15
C THR A 233 -4.07 7.66 3.57
N PRO A 234 -5.32 7.82 4.04
CA PRO A 234 -5.59 8.17 5.44
C PRO A 234 -5.50 6.93 6.33
N ASP A 235 -4.30 6.58 6.78
CA ASP A 235 -3.98 5.35 7.53
C ASP A 235 -3.47 5.57 8.96
N ASP A 236 -3.49 6.80 9.48
CA ASP A 236 -3.18 7.09 10.88
C ASP A 236 -4.43 7.13 11.75
N ASN A 237 -4.66 6.05 12.49
CA ASN A 237 -5.82 5.91 13.37
C ASN A 237 -5.75 6.79 14.63
N ARG A 238 -4.63 7.48 14.89
CA ARG A 238 -4.46 8.37 16.05
C ARG A 238 -5.08 9.75 15.81
N VAL A 239 -5.31 10.10 14.55
CA VAL A 239 -5.82 11.41 14.15
C VAL A 239 -7.30 11.31 13.76
N VAL A 240 -8.12 12.20 14.32
CA VAL A 240 -9.59 12.22 14.07
C VAL A 240 -9.93 12.68 12.65
N ALA A 241 -9.13 13.59 12.08
CA ALA A 241 -9.32 14.12 10.74
C ALA A 241 -7.98 14.23 9.99
N SER A 242 -7.81 13.41 8.96
CA SER A 242 -6.63 13.42 8.08
C SER A 242 -6.72 14.55 7.04
N GLN A 243 -5.57 15.14 6.69
CA GLN A 243 -5.42 16.16 5.64
C GLN A 243 -5.21 15.56 4.25
N VAL A 244 -5.17 14.23 4.14
CA VAL A 244 -4.91 13.48 2.89
C VAL A 244 -5.82 13.90 1.74
N TYR A 245 -7.10 14.21 2.00
CA TYR A 245 -7.98 14.69 0.94
C TYR A 245 -7.48 16.02 0.33
N GLY A 246 -6.98 16.93 1.17
CA GLY A 246 -6.34 18.18 0.73
C GLY A 246 -5.03 17.91 -0.02
N TYR A 247 -4.24 16.94 0.43
CA TYR A 247 -3.03 16.51 -0.28
C TYR A 247 -3.34 15.95 -1.66
N SER A 248 -4.33 15.06 -1.80
CA SER A 248 -4.73 14.51 -3.11
C SER A 248 -5.15 15.60 -4.09
N ARG A 249 -5.83 16.65 -3.59
CA ARG A 249 -6.17 17.83 -4.40
C ARG A 249 -4.92 18.61 -4.82
N ARG A 250 -4.00 18.87 -3.89
CA ARG A 250 -2.72 19.52 -4.22
C ARG A 250 -1.93 18.74 -5.27
N PHE A 251 -1.81 17.42 -5.12
CA PHE A 251 -1.20 16.55 -6.14
C PHE A 251 -1.92 16.68 -7.49
N ALA A 252 -3.25 16.69 -7.52
CA ALA A 252 -3.97 16.89 -8.78
C ALA A 252 -3.69 18.28 -9.40
N GLU A 253 -3.60 19.33 -8.58
CA GLU A 253 -3.32 20.71 -8.99
C GLU A 253 -1.90 20.89 -9.57
N THR A 254 -0.92 20.04 -9.21
CA THR A 254 0.41 20.06 -9.85
C THR A 254 0.41 19.53 -11.28
N GLY A 255 -0.67 18.85 -11.72
CA GLY A 255 -0.76 18.23 -13.04
C GLY A 255 -0.20 16.81 -13.10
N ILE A 256 0.21 16.22 -11.97
CA ILE A 256 0.77 14.87 -11.92
C ILE A 256 -0.17 13.78 -12.44
N ALA A 257 -1.48 13.99 -12.37
CA ALA A 257 -2.48 13.05 -12.89
C ALA A 257 -2.29 12.80 -14.39
N ALA A 258 -2.01 13.85 -15.17
CA ALA A 258 -1.74 13.74 -16.60
C ALA A 258 -0.42 13.01 -16.87
N VAL A 259 0.62 13.29 -16.07
CA VAL A 259 1.93 12.62 -16.15
C VAL A 259 1.78 11.11 -15.87
N LEU A 260 1.01 10.74 -14.85
CA LEU A 260 0.72 9.34 -14.53
C LEU A 260 -0.07 8.62 -15.65
N VAL A 261 -1.03 9.30 -16.27
CA VAL A 261 -1.74 8.75 -17.43
C VAL A 261 -0.79 8.54 -18.61
N ASN A 262 0.13 9.48 -18.85
CA ASN A 262 1.15 9.33 -19.89
C ASN A 262 2.14 8.20 -19.58
N ALA A 263 2.58 8.04 -18.33
CA ALA A 263 3.40 6.92 -17.92
C ALA A 263 2.67 5.58 -18.20
N LEU A 264 1.42 5.44 -17.79
CA LEU A 264 0.60 4.26 -18.10
C LEU A 264 0.44 4.04 -19.61
N ARG A 265 0.37 5.11 -20.41
CA ARG A 265 0.25 5.06 -21.88
C ARG A 265 1.53 4.57 -22.55
N GLU A 266 2.70 5.02 -22.08
CA GLU A 266 4.02 4.66 -22.61
C GLU A 266 4.50 3.27 -22.13
N LYS A 267 3.62 2.50 -21.48
CA LYS A 267 3.86 1.15 -20.96
C LYS A 267 4.96 1.12 -19.90
N VAL A 268 4.67 1.72 -18.74
CA VAL A 268 5.35 1.40 -17.47
C VAL A 268 5.62 -0.10 -17.38
N ALA A 269 6.79 -0.46 -16.83
CA ALA A 269 7.16 -1.85 -16.62
C ALA A 269 5.98 -2.64 -16.01
N PRO A 270 5.66 -3.85 -16.52
CA PRO A 270 4.48 -4.60 -16.05
C PRO A 270 4.44 -4.81 -14.52
N SER A 271 5.60 -4.84 -13.86
CA SER A 271 5.76 -4.90 -12.40
C SER A 271 5.30 -3.63 -11.67
N SER A 272 5.47 -2.46 -12.27
CA SER A 272 5.19 -1.16 -11.64
C SER A 272 3.79 -0.62 -11.99
N LEU A 273 3.14 -1.16 -13.01
CA LEU A 273 1.78 -0.76 -13.43
C LEU A 273 0.75 -0.84 -12.28
N PRO A 274 0.71 -1.91 -11.45
CA PRO A 274 -0.19 -1.95 -10.29
C PRO A 274 0.01 -0.78 -9.32
N SER A 275 1.26 -0.43 -9.01
CA SER A 275 1.58 0.71 -8.13
C SER A 275 1.20 2.03 -8.78
N ALA A 276 1.46 2.22 -10.08
CA ALA A 276 1.05 3.41 -10.83
C ALA A 276 -0.47 3.59 -10.85
N CYS A 277 -1.24 2.51 -11.05
CA CYS A 277 -2.71 2.55 -10.94
C CYS A 277 -3.16 2.93 -9.53
N ALA A 278 -2.49 2.43 -8.49
CA ALA A 278 -2.84 2.73 -7.11
C ALA A 278 -2.52 4.20 -6.74
N ALA A 279 -1.40 4.74 -7.22
CA ALA A 279 -1.05 6.15 -7.08
C ALA A 279 -2.10 7.06 -7.74
N LEU A 280 -2.45 6.78 -9.01
CA LEU A 280 -3.45 7.56 -9.73
C LEU A 280 -4.85 7.45 -9.08
N LYS A 281 -5.18 6.29 -8.51
CA LYS A 281 -6.42 6.08 -7.75
C LYS A 281 -6.47 6.93 -6.49
N ALA A 282 -5.34 7.11 -5.80
CA ALA A 282 -5.24 7.91 -4.58
C ALA A 282 -5.38 9.43 -4.86
N ILE A 283 -5.05 9.86 -6.09
CA ILE A 283 -5.25 11.24 -6.55
C ILE A 283 -6.70 11.50 -6.95
N ALA A 284 -7.40 10.50 -7.51
CA ALA A 284 -8.76 10.60 -8.03
C ALA A 284 -9.86 10.75 -6.95
N VAL A 285 -9.80 11.78 -6.10
CA VAL A 285 -10.64 11.91 -4.89
C VAL A 285 -11.98 12.61 -5.09
N ASN A 286 -12.20 13.28 -6.23
CA ASN A 286 -13.46 13.96 -6.54
C ASN A 286 -13.84 13.83 -8.03
N ASP A 287 -15.06 14.25 -8.36
CA ASP A 287 -15.64 14.15 -9.70
C ASP A 287 -14.83 14.93 -10.75
N GLU A 288 -14.32 16.12 -10.41
CA GLU A 288 -13.53 16.97 -11.31
C GLU A 288 -12.20 16.33 -11.68
N ILE A 289 -11.46 15.81 -10.70
CA ILE A 289 -10.18 15.11 -10.93
C ILE A 289 -10.43 13.83 -11.74
N CYS A 290 -11.49 13.07 -11.42
CA CYS A 290 -11.88 11.89 -12.19
C CYS A 290 -12.16 12.24 -13.67
N ARG A 291 -12.85 13.35 -13.94
CA ARG A 291 -13.10 13.84 -15.31
C ARG A 291 -11.80 14.26 -16.00
N SER A 292 -10.94 15.02 -15.33
CA SER A 292 -9.64 15.42 -15.87
C SER A 292 -8.77 14.21 -16.27
N ILE A 293 -8.71 13.15 -15.43
CA ILE A 293 -8.00 11.91 -15.77
C ILE A 293 -8.57 11.25 -17.04
N SER A 294 -9.90 11.25 -17.17
CA SER A 294 -10.60 10.74 -18.36
C SER A 294 -10.29 11.55 -19.62
N GLU A 295 -10.34 12.89 -19.52
CA GLU A 295 -10.03 13.83 -20.62
C GLU A 295 -8.59 13.69 -21.12
N ASN A 296 -7.65 13.35 -20.23
CA ASN A 296 -6.26 12.99 -20.58
C ASN A 296 -6.12 11.58 -21.20
N GLY A 297 -7.23 10.90 -21.44
CA GLY A 297 -7.30 9.57 -22.06
C GLY A 297 -7.00 8.41 -21.10
N GLY A 298 -7.12 8.61 -19.78
CA GLY A 298 -6.88 7.59 -18.78
C GLY A 298 -7.77 6.36 -18.94
N ILE A 299 -9.05 6.54 -19.32
CA ILE A 299 -9.97 5.41 -19.58
C ILE A 299 -9.48 4.55 -20.74
N ASP A 300 -9.08 5.17 -21.86
CA ASP A 300 -8.60 4.46 -23.04
C ASP A 300 -7.34 3.65 -22.74
N VAL A 301 -6.42 4.23 -21.96
CA VAL A 301 -5.21 3.54 -21.49
C VAL A 301 -5.58 2.33 -20.64
N LEU A 302 -6.44 2.48 -19.64
CA LEU A 302 -6.81 1.40 -18.72
C LEU A 302 -7.56 0.26 -19.41
N LEU A 303 -8.47 0.57 -20.35
CA LEU A 303 -9.17 -0.45 -21.12
C LEU A 303 -8.23 -1.26 -22.01
N ARG A 304 -7.20 -0.62 -22.60
CA ARG A 304 -6.14 -1.35 -23.33
C ARG A 304 -5.31 -2.21 -22.39
N CYS A 305 -4.91 -1.70 -21.22
CA CYS A 305 -4.18 -2.49 -20.22
C CYS A 305 -4.97 -3.72 -19.76
N ILE A 306 -6.30 -3.63 -19.65
CA ILE A 306 -7.16 -4.78 -19.32
C ILE A 306 -7.14 -5.84 -20.43
N ASP A 307 -7.20 -5.45 -21.70
CA ASP A 307 -7.07 -6.39 -22.82
C ASP A 307 -5.71 -7.10 -22.80
N GLU A 308 -4.62 -6.33 -22.68
CA GLU A 308 -3.26 -6.87 -22.64
C GLU A 308 -3.07 -7.80 -21.44
N ALA A 309 -3.58 -7.42 -20.27
CA ALA A 309 -3.54 -8.26 -19.07
C ALA A 309 -4.37 -9.55 -19.22
N SER A 310 -5.50 -9.49 -19.93
CA SER A 310 -6.32 -10.67 -20.23
C SER A 310 -5.58 -11.64 -21.16
N GLU A 311 -4.92 -11.12 -22.19
CA GLU A 311 -4.12 -11.91 -23.12
C GLU A 311 -2.95 -12.61 -22.41
N GLN A 312 -2.22 -11.85 -21.60
CA GLN A 312 -1.08 -12.31 -20.79
C GLN A 312 -1.49 -13.15 -19.57
N LYS A 313 -2.79 -13.26 -19.27
CA LYS A 313 -3.33 -13.87 -18.04
C LYS A 313 -2.74 -13.25 -16.75
N ASN A 314 -2.42 -11.97 -16.77
CA ASN A 314 -1.91 -11.25 -15.60
C ASN A 314 -3.06 -10.69 -14.74
N LYS A 315 -3.50 -11.48 -13.76
CA LYS A 315 -4.60 -11.10 -12.86
C LYS A 315 -4.29 -9.87 -12.00
N VAL A 316 -3.04 -9.61 -11.65
CA VAL A 316 -2.66 -8.48 -10.78
C VAL A 316 -2.91 -7.17 -11.52
N ILE A 317 -2.41 -7.05 -12.75
CA ILE A 317 -2.63 -5.87 -13.61
C ILE A 317 -4.13 -5.69 -13.88
N ALA A 318 -4.84 -6.76 -14.25
CA ALA A 318 -6.27 -6.68 -14.53
C ALA A 318 -7.08 -6.12 -13.34
N LYS A 319 -6.80 -6.61 -12.11
CA LYS A 319 -7.47 -6.10 -10.90
C LYS A 319 -7.12 -4.64 -10.64
N SER A 320 -5.84 -4.25 -10.77
CA SER A 320 -5.43 -2.86 -10.53
C SER A 320 -6.08 -1.88 -11.53
N CYS A 321 -6.15 -2.24 -12.81
CA CYS A 321 -6.82 -1.42 -13.82
C CYS A 321 -8.33 -1.31 -13.57
N CYS A 322 -9.00 -2.42 -13.26
CA CYS A 322 -10.42 -2.41 -12.89
C CYS A 322 -10.66 -1.56 -11.64
N SER A 323 -9.81 -1.68 -10.62
CA SER A 323 -9.98 -0.94 -9.38
C SER A 323 -9.84 0.58 -9.57
N LEU A 324 -8.93 1.02 -10.44
CA LEU A 324 -8.80 2.42 -10.81
C LEU A 324 -9.99 2.89 -11.67
N LEU A 325 -10.38 2.13 -12.70
CA LEU A 325 -11.57 2.47 -13.50
C LEU A 325 -12.84 2.60 -12.63
N SER A 326 -12.98 1.77 -11.59
CA SER A 326 -14.12 1.82 -10.66
C SER A 326 -14.14 3.14 -9.89
N LYS A 327 -12.95 3.65 -9.52
CA LYS A 327 -12.81 4.96 -8.89
C LYS A 327 -13.18 6.09 -9.86
N LEU A 328 -12.71 6.01 -11.11
CA LEU A 328 -13.03 6.99 -12.15
C LEU A 328 -14.51 7.00 -12.52
N ALA A 329 -15.16 5.83 -12.49
CA ALA A 329 -16.60 5.65 -12.69
C ALA A 329 -17.46 6.24 -11.55
N GLY A 330 -16.84 6.82 -10.52
CA GLY A 330 -17.53 7.70 -9.58
C GLY A 330 -18.14 8.94 -10.26
N SER A 331 -17.59 9.36 -11.40
CA SER A 331 -18.16 10.40 -12.25
C SER A 331 -19.18 9.82 -13.25
N ASP A 332 -20.38 10.40 -13.31
CA ASP A 332 -21.40 9.96 -14.27
C ASP A 332 -20.96 10.14 -15.73
N ALA A 333 -20.21 11.21 -16.04
CA ALA A 333 -19.63 11.41 -17.37
C ALA A 333 -18.68 10.26 -17.73
N ASN A 334 -17.81 9.86 -16.79
CA ASN A 334 -16.88 8.76 -17.01
C ASN A 334 -17.58 7.40 -17.16
N LYS A 335 -18.72 7.17 -16.48
CA LYS A 335 -19.50 5.94 -16.69
C LYS A 335 -19.92 5.81 -18.15
N THR A 336 -20.42 6.90 -18.73
CA THR A 336 -20.80 6.97 -20.15
C THR A 336 -19.59 6.71 -21.04
N THR A 337 -18.46 7.40 -20.80
CA THR A 337 -17.24 7.19 -21.58
C THR A 337 -16.72 5.75 -21.51
N ILE A 338 -16.72 5.10 -20.33
CA ILE A 338 -16.29 3.70 -20.19
C ILE A 338 -17.14 2.77 -21.08
N ILE A 339 -18.47 2.98 -21.10
CA ILE A 339 -19.39 2.15 -21.88
C ILE A 339 -19.23 2.42 -23.38
N GLU A 340 -19.15 3.68 -23.80
CA GLU A 340 -18.95 4.07 -25.21
C GLU A 340 -17.63 3.55 -25.78
N ARG A 341 -16.60 3.39 -24.94
CA ARG A 341 -15.31 2.78 -25.30
C ARG A 341 -15.32 1.24 -25.28
N GLY A 342 -16.50 0.62 -25.18
CA GLY A 342 -16.65 -0.84 -25.19
C GLY A 342 -16.20 -1.52 -23.90
N GLY A 343 -16.21 -0.81 -22.76
CA GLY A 343 -15.80 -1.36 -21.47
C GLY A 343 -16.54 -2.64 -21.09
N PHE A 344 -17.85 -2.72 -21.39
CA PHE A 344 -18.64 -3.92 -21.12
C PHE A 344 -18.15 -5.16 -21.86
N ASP A 345 -17.82 -5.06 -23.14
CA ASP A 345 -17.32 -6.21 -23.90
C ASP A 345 -15.95 -6.66 -23.38
N LYS A 346 -15.08 -5.69 -23.04
CA LYS A 346 -13.75 -5.96 -22.50
C LYS A 346 -13.82 -6.64 -21.14
N PHE A 347 -14.70 -6.21 -20.22
CA PHE A 347 -14.82 -6.87 -18.93
C PHE A 347 -15.44 -8.27 -19.05
N LEU A 348 -16.37 -8.49 -19.97
CA LEU A 348 -16.89 -9.85 -20.24
C LEU A 348 -15.79 -10.77 -20.79
N LYS A 349 -14.99 -10.29 -21.77
CA LYS A 349 -13.80 -10.99 -22.26
C LYS A 349 -12.81 -11.31 -21.13
N LEU A 350 -12.63 -10.39 -20.18
CA LEU A 350 -11.80 -10.63 -19.00
C LEU A 350 -12.39 -11.75 -18.12
N THR A 351 -13.68 -11.72 -17.81
CA THR A 351 -14.32 -12.77 -17.00
C THR A 351 -14.33 -14.14 -17.67
N SER A 352 -14.45 -14.20 -19.00
CA SER A 352 -14.38 -15.49 -19.71
C SER A 352 -12.97 -16.09 -19.65
N ARG A 353 -11.94 -15.24 -19.74
CA ARG A 353 -10.53 -15.65 -19.63
C ARG A 353 -10.15 -16.10 -18.22
N PHE A 354 -10.71 -15.47 -17.19
CA PHE A 354 -10.48 -15.76 -15.78
C PHE A 354 -11.71 -16.42 -15.12
N SER A 355 -12.39 -17.31 -15.84
CA SER A 355 -13.65 -17.90 -15.39
C SER A 355 -13.53 -18.74 -14.11
N GLU A 356 -12.32 -19.19 -13.76
CA GLU A 356 -12.01 -19.94 -12.53
C GLU A 356 -11.44 -19.07 -11.40
N ASP A 357 -11.32 -17.75 -11.59
CA ASP A 357 -10.76 -16.82 -10.59
C ASP A 357 -11.88 -15.92 -10.01
N PRO A 358 -12.52 -16.33 -8.89
CA PRO A 358 -13.59 -15.55 -8.28
C PRO A 358 -13.18 -14.10 -7.97
N PRO A 359 -11.97 -13.80 -7.46
CA PRO A 359 -11.52 -12.42 -7.26
C PRO A 359 -11.59 -11.52 -8.50
N ILE A 360 -11.32 -12.02 -9.71
CA ILE A 360 -11.47 -11.22 -10.96
C ILE A 360 -12.95 -10.98 -11.27
N ILE A 361 -13.77 -12.03 -11.18
CA ILE A 361 -15.20 -11.95 -11.45
C ILE A 361 -15.89 -10.98 -10.46
N GLN A 362 -15.49 -11.02 -9.19
CA GLN A 362 -15.94 -10.10 -8.14
C GLN A 362 -15.62 -8.64 -8.49
N GLU A 363 -14.40 -8.36 -8.95
CA GLU A 363 -13.98 -7.00 -9.35
C GLU A 363 -14.80 -6.49 -10.54
N VAL A 364 -15.04 -7.34 -11.55
CA VAL A 364 -15.88 -6.99 -12.70
C VAL A 364 -17.35 -6.76 -12.29
N MET A 365 -17.92 -7.60 -11.43
CA MET A 365 -19.27 -7.37 -10.91
C MET A 365 -19.36 -6.06 -10.11
N SER A 366 -18.32 -5.72 -9.35
CA SER A 366 -18.24 -4.44 -8.63
C SER A 366 -18.20 -3.25 -9.59
N MET A 367 -17.39 -3.33 -10.66
CA MET A 367 -17.35 -2.33 -11.73
C MET A 367 -18.73 -2.09 -12.35
N VAL A 368 -19.41 -3.17 -12.76
CA VAL A 368 -20.74 -3.09 -13.39
C VAL A 368 -21.76 -2.52 -12.41
N THR A 369 -21.68 -2.88 -11.13
CA THR A 369 -22.51 -2.30 -10.07
C THR A 369 -22.35 -0.78 -10.02
N ILE A 370 -21.12 -0.26 -10.13
CA ILE A 370 -20.85 1.19 -10.15
C ILE A 370 -21.37 1.84 -11.44
N LEU A 371 -21.10 1.24 -12.60
CA LEU A 371 -21.52 1.77 -13.91
C LEU A 371 -23.05 1.84 -14.07
N THR A 372 -23.77 0.95 -13.39
CA THR A 372 -25.24 0.88 -13.41
C THR A 372 -25.90 1.64 -12.25
N LEU A 373 -25.13 2.13 -11.28
CA LEU A 373 -25.65 2.86 -10.14
C LEU A 373 -26.33 4.16 -10.58
N ARG A 374 -27.63 4.28 -10.30
CA ARG A 374 -28.51 5.41 -10.67
C ARG A 374 -28.60 5.66 -12.18
N SER A 375 -28.19 4.71 -13.02
CA SER A 375 -28.24 4.82 -14.48
C SER A 375 -29.05 3.66 -15.11
N PRO A 376 -30.38 3.84 -15.32
CA PRO A 376 -31.22 2.78 -15.88
C PRO A 376 -30.81 2.40 -17.31
N GLU A 377 -30.35 3.36 -18.12
CA GLU A 377 -29.84 3.11 -19.47
C GLU A 377 -28.62 2.18 -19.46
N ASN A 378 -27.65 2.45 -18.58
CA ASN A 378 -26.47 1.59 -18.43
C ASN A 378 -26.86 0.19 -17.94
N ALA A 379 -27.85 0.09 -17.06
CA ALA A 379 -28.39 -1.20 -16.60
C ALA A 379 -29.07 -1.99 -17.73
N ALA A 380 -29.83 -1.33 -18.60
CA ALA A 380 -30.40 -1.96 -19.80
C ALA A 380 -29.30 -2.44 -20.76
N ARG A 381 -28.29 -1.61 -21.03
CA ARG A 381 -27.12 -1.99 -21.85
C ARG A 381 -26.35 -3.16 -21.24
N ALA A 382 -26.13 -3.16 -19.93
CA ALA A 382 -25.47 -4.26 -19.23
C ALA A 382 -26.27 -5.58 -19.32
N MET A 383 -27.60 -5.51 -19.21
CA MET A 383 -28.44 -6.70 -19.41
C MET A 383 -28.36 -7.21 -20.85
N GLY A 384 -28.42 -6.33 -21.85
CA GLY A 384 -28.25 -6.71 -23.26
C GLY A 384 -26.87 -7.30 -23.57
N ALA A 385 -25.83 -6.89 -22.85
CA ALA A 385 -24.47 -7.45 -22.98
C ALA A 385 -24.29 -8.81 -22.28
N GLY A 386 -25.22 -9.25 -21.42
CA GLY A 386 -25.17 -10.55 -20.75
C GLY A 386 -24.68 -10.54 -19.30
N TYR A 387 -24.62 -9.38 -18.62
CA TYR A 387 -24.21 -9.31 -17.22
C TYR A 387 -25.18 -9.98 -16.24
N GLY A 388 -26.46 -10.06 -16.61
CA GLY A 388 -27.46 -10.85 -15.87
C GLY A 388 -27.09 -12.33 -15.82
N THR A 389 -26.74 -12.90 -16.98
CA THR A 389 -26.29 -14.29 -17.12
C THR A 389 -24.97 -14.52 -16.37
N LEU A 390 -24.02 -13.58 -16.47
CA LEU A 390 -22.76 -13.66 -15.69
C LEU A 390 -23.04 -13.74 -14.19
N ALA A 391 -23.95 -12.92 -13.66
CA ALA A 391 -24.31 -12.94 -12.23
C ALA A 391 -24.81 -14.32 -11.80
N ILE A 392 -25.76 -14.87 -12.55
CA ILE A 392 -26.37 -16.18 -12.29
C ILE A 392 -25.31 -17.29 -12.34
N GLN A 393 -24.49 -17.31 -13.39
CA GLN A 393 -23.42 -18.29 -13.55
C GLN A 393 -22.39 -18.20 -12.41
N ALA A 394 -21.98 -16.99 -12.02
CA ALA A 394 -21.07 -16.79 -10.89
C ALA A 394 -21.67 -17.28 -9.56
N MET A 395 -22.96 -17.01 -9.32
CA MET A 395 -23.66 -17.50 -8.13
C MET A 395 -23.74 -19.02 -8.07
N GLN A 396 -23.98 -19.67 -9.21
CA GLN A 396 -24.05 -21.13 -9.32
C GLN A 396 -22.67 -21.79 -9.19
N LYS A 397 -21.64 -21.18 -9.80
CA LYS A 397 -20.28 -21.71 -9.84
C LYS A 397 -19.56 -21.57 -8.51
N PHE A 398 -19.79 -20.48 -7.78
CA PHE A 398 -19.12 -20.19 -6.51
C PHE A 398 -20.11 -20.06 -5.33
N PRO A 399 -20.90 -21.10 -5.02
CA PRO A 399 -21.95 -21.03 -4.01
C PRO A 399 -21.39 -20.78 -2.60
N SER A 400 -20.17 -21.23 -2.32
CA SER A 400 -19.50 -21.08 -1.01
C SER A 400 -18.79 -19.74 -0.84
N SER A 401 -18.58 -18.97 -1.91
CA SER A 401 -17.89 -17.68 -1.83
C SER A 401 -18.87 -16.56 -1.47
N ALA A 402 -18.97 -16.24 -0.17
CA ALA A 402 -19.84 -15.17 0.32
C ALA A 402 -19.61 -13.85 -0.43
N GLN A 403 -18.36 -13.50 -0.73
CA GLN A 403 -18.05 -12.27 -1.46
C GLN A 403 -18.57 -12.29 -2.90
N THR A 404 -18.42 -13.40 -3.64
CA THR A 404 -19.01 -13.53 -4.99
C THR A 404 -20.52 -13.40 -4.95
N GLN A 405 -21.17 -14.06 -3.99
CA GLN A 405 -22.61 -14.00 -3.82
C GLN A 405 -23.10 -12.57 -3.50
N LYS A 406 -22.38 -11.87 -2.61
CA LYS A 406 -22.67 -10.48 -2.26
C LYS A 406 -22.55 -9.55 -3.48
N GLN A 407 -21.48 -9.65 -4.25
CA GLN A 407 -21.28 -8.82 -5.45
C GLN A 407 -22.35 -9.10 -6.51
N ALA A 408 -22.73 -10.37 -6.72
CA ALA A 408 -23.82 -10.72 -7.64
C ALA A 408 -25.15 -10.08 -7.19
N CYS A 409 -25.50 -10.15 -5.90
CA CYS A 409 -26.71 -9.53 -5.38
C CYS A 409 -26.72 -8.00 -5.57
N LEU A 410 -25.60 -7.33 -5.31
CA LEU A 410 -25.46 -5.88 -5.50
C LEU A 410 -25.59 -5.48 -6.97
N MET A 411 -24.99 -6.26 -7.88
CA MET A 411 -25.09 -6.02 -9.32
C MET A 411 -26.53 -6.23 -9.80
N ILE A 412 -27.16 -7.36 -9.47
CA ILE A 412 -28.55 -7.68 -9.83
C ILE A 412 -29.49 -6.56 -9.36
N ARG A 413 -29.34 -6.14 -8.10
CA ARG A 413 -30.14 -5.03 -7.54
C ARG A 413 -30.10 -3.79 -8.42
N ASN A 414 -28.91 -3.36 -8.85
CA ASN A 414 -28.77 -2.17 -9.70
C ASN A 414 -29.31 -2.39 -11.12
N LEU A 415 -29.18 -3.60 -11.66
CA LEU A 415 -29.72 -3.95 -12.97
C LEU A 415 -31.26 -3.83 -13.02
N VAL A 416 -31.95 -4.08 -11.91
CA VAL A 416 -33.41 -4.24 -11.90
C VAL A 416 -34.22 -3.12 -11.23
N VAL A 417 -33.63 -2.35 -10.30
CA VAL A 417 -34.37 -1.38 -9.46
C VAL A 417 -35.19 -0.36 -10.26
N ARG A 418 -34.77 0.00 -11.48
CA ARG A 418 -35.46 0.95 -12.38
C ARG A 418 -35.66 0.40 -13.79
N ASN A 419 -35.64 -0.93 -13.96
CA ASN A 419 -35.84 -1.60 -15.25
C ASN A 419 -36.80 -2.78 -15.07
N PRO A 420 -38.11 -2.59 -15.27
CA PRO A 420 -39.11 -3.66 -15.17
C PRO A 420 -38.82 -4.87 -16.07
N GLU A 421 -38.35 -4.62 -17.29
CA GLU A 421 -38.02 -5.65 -18.27
C GLU A 421 -36.89 -6.56 -17.76
N ASN A 422 -35.86 -5.95 -17.16
CA ASN A 422 -34.74 -6.68 -16.57
C ASN A 422 -35.18 -7.57 -15.40
N ARG A 423 -36.19 -7.14 -14.61
CA ARG A 423 -36.78 -7.97 -13.55
C ARG A 423 -37.37 -9.23 -14.14
N THR A 424 -38.23 -9.09 -15.15
CA THR A 424 -38.90 -10.22 -15.80
C THR A 424 -37.90 -11.21 -16.36
N ILE A 425 -36.86 -10.74 -17.05
CA ILE A 425 -35.80 -11.60 -17.61
C ILE A 425 -35.10 -12.39 -16.50
N LEU A 426 -34.59 -11.72 -15.46
CA LEU A 426 -33.82 -12.40 -14.41
C LEU A 426 -34.68 -13.34 -13.54
N LEU A 427 -35.95 -12.99 -13.32
CA LEU A 427 -36.88 -13.87 -12.61
C LEU A 427 -37.16 -15.14 -13.41
N ASN A 428 -37.37 -15.03 -14.72
CA ASN A 428 -37.53 -16.19 -15.60
C ASN A 428 -36.28 -17.07 -15.64
N ASP A 429 -35.09 -16.47 -15.50
CA ASP A 429 -33.81 -17.18 -15.41
C ASP A 429 -33.55 -17.80 -14.00
N GLY A 430 -34.51 -17.69 -13.08
CA GLY A 430 -34.46 -18.36 -11.77
C GLY A 430 -33.58 -17.66 -10.73
N VAL A 431 -33.28 -16.37 -10.89
CA VAL A 431 -32.40 -15.62 -9.99
C VAL A 431 -32.90 -15.60 -8.53
N GLU A 432 -34.22 -15.61 -8.32
CA GLU A 432 -34.83 -15.53 -6.99
C GLU A 432 -34.36 -16.68 -6.09
N LYS A 433 -34.38 -17.92 -6.59
CA LYS A 433 -33.99 -19.10 -5.81
C LYS A 433 -32.52 -19.02 -5.39
N LEU A 434 -31.67 -18.47 -6.26
CA LEU A 434 -30.25 -18.28 -5.97
C LEU A 434 -30.04 -17.23 -4.87
N ILE A 435 -30.71 -16.07 -4.96
CA ILE A 435 -30.58 -15.01 -3.96
C ILE A 435 -31.13 -15.45 -2.60
N ARG A 436 -32.27 -16.16 -2.57
CA ARG A 436 -32.81 -16.72 -1.32
C ARG A 436 -31.84 -17.74 -0.69
N LYS A 437 -31.25 -18.63 -1.50
CA LYS A 437 -30.21 -19.57 -1.03
C LYS A 437 -29.01 -18.82 -0.45
N THR A 438 -28.53 -17.78 -1.13
CA THR A 438 -27.44 -16.92 -0.66
C THR A 438 -27.75 -16.26 0.67
N LYS A 439 -28.95 -15.71 0.82
CA LYS A 439 -29.41 -15.08 2.06
C LYS A 439 -29.41 -16.04 3.25
N MET A 440 -29.76 -17.31 3.02
CA MET A 440 -29.75 -18.35 4.05
C MET A 440 -28.34 -18.84 4.39
N MET A 441 -27.51 -19.09 3.37
CA MET A 441 -26.17 -19.67 3.57
C MET A 441 -25.16 -18.68 4.14
N HIS A 442 -25.23 -17.40 3.77
CA HIS A 442 -24.19 -16.41 4.05
C HIS A 442 -24.74 -15.23 4.85
N GLY A 443 -24.49 -15.21 6.16
CA GLY A 443 -24.94 -14.13 7.05
C GLY A 443 -24.51 -12.72 6.59
N SER A 444 -23.30 -12.59 6.05
CA SER A 444 -22.74 -11.34 5.53
C SER A 444 -23.39 -10.82 4.24
N CYS A 445 -24.25 -11.64 3.60
CA CYS A 445 -24.95 -11.29 2.36
C CYS A 445 -26.40 -10.85 2.59
N LYS A 446 -26.92 -10.94 3.82
CA LYS A 446 -28.35 -10.75 4.12
C LYS A 446 -28.89 -9.42 3.59
N ASP A 447 -28.20 -8.32 3.82
CA ASP A 447 -28.67 -6.98 3.39
C ASP A 447 -28.67 -6.83 1.87
N ALA A 448 -27.60 -7.29 1.21
CA ALA A 448 -27.47 -7.24 -0.24
C ALA A 448 -28.53 -8.11 -0.92
N ALA A 449 -28.72 -9.33 -0.42
CA ALA A 449 -29.72 -10.27 -0.94
C ALA A 449 -31.15 -9.77 -0.72
N THR A 450 -31.46 -9.26 0.48
CA THR A 450 -32.78 -8.68 0.80
C THR A 450 -33.09 -7.48 -0.09
N SER A 451 -32.10 -6.60 -0.30
CA SER A 451 -32.25 -5.44 -1.20
C SER A 451 -32.47 -5.87 -2.66
N ALA A 452 -31.76 -6.90 -3.13
CA ALA A 452 -31.94 -7.43 -4.47
C ALA A 452 -33.32 -8.05 -4.66
N LEU A 453 -33.81 -8.85 -3.71
CA LEU A 453 -35.16 -9.43 -3.74
C LEU A 453 -36.24 -8.35 -3.73
N ARG A 454 -36.11 -7.32 -2.87
CA ARG A 454 -37.02 -6.18 -2.86
C ARG A 454 -37.07 -5.48 -4.21
N ASP A 455 -35.91 -5.19 -4.79
CA ASP A 455 -35.82 -4.42 -6.04
C ASP A 455 -36.20 -5.27 -7.28
N LEU A 456 -36.16 -6.61 -7.18
CA LEU A 456 -36.77 -7.56 -8.12
C LEU A 456 -38.31 -7.56 -8.06
N GLY A 457 -38.90 -7.04 -6.99
CA GLY A 457 -40.35 -7.02 -6.79
C GLY A 457 -40.93 -8.36 -6.34
N VAL A 458 -40.13 -9.22 -5.69
CA VAL A 458 -40.64 -10.50 -5.17
C VAL A 458 -41.31 -10.32 -3.80
N ASP A 459 -42.40 -11.04 -3.59
CA ASP A 459 -43.09 -11.07 -2.31
C ASP A 459 -42.24 -11.76 -1.23
N ASN A 460 -42.52 -11.45 0.04
CA ASN A 460 -41.83 -12.03 1.19
C ASN A 460 -40.29 -11.96 1.06
N TYR A 461 -39.77 -10.86 0.52
CA TYR A 461 -38.33 -10.67 0.32
C TYR A 461 -37.54 -10.64 1.65
N ASN A 462 -38.22 -10.34 2.77
CA ASN A 462 -37.65 -10.37 4.11
C ASN A 462 -37.56 -11.77 4.73
N ALA A 463 -38.27 -12.76 4.18
CA ALA A 463 -38.28 -14.14 4.67
C ALA A 463 -36.91 -14.85 4.54
#